data_AF-A0A7C0WGH2-F1
#
_entry.id   AF-A0A7C0WGH2-F1
#
_cell.length_a   1.000
_cell.length_b   1.000
_cell.length_c   1.000
_cell.angle_alpha   90.00
_cell.angle_beta   90.00
_cell.angle_gamma   90.00
#
_symmetry.space_group_name_H-M   'P 1'
#
loop_
_entity.id
_entity.type
_entity.pdbx_description
1 polymer ?
#
loop_
_entity_poly.entity_id
_entity_poly.type
_entity_poly.pdbx_seq_one_letter_code
_entity_poly.pdbx_strand_id
1 'polypeptide(L)' 'MSRAYSCDLRHRVLDAIDGGLSTHKAAKRFGIGVATAVRWHRVW' A
#
# COMPACT_ATOMS: atom_id res chain seq x y z
N MET A 1 1.48 -13.24 -19.16
CA MET A 1 1.86 -11.88 -18.73
C MET A 1 1.23 -11.60 -17.38
N SER A 2 1.97 -11.90 -16.31
CA SER A 2 1.54 -11.72 -14.92
C SER A 2 1.38 -10.23 -14.62
N ARG A 3 0.18 -9.83 -14.19
CA ARG A 3 -0.22 -8.46 -13.80
C ARG A 3 0.81 -7.81 -12.86
N ALA A 4 1.75 -7.06 -13.41
CA ALA A 4 2.68 -6.19 -12.67
C ALA A 4 1.99 -4.98 -12.00
N TYR A 5 0.68 -4.82 -12.21
CA TYR A 5 -0.13 -3.75 -11.60
C TYR A 5 -0.15 -3.79 -10.07
N SER A 6 0.05 -4.97 -9.45
CA SER A 6 0.09 -5.07 -7.97
C SER A 6 1.40 -4.61 -7.35
N CYS A 7 2.52 -4.61 -8.08
CA CYS A 7 3.82 -4.21 -7.55
C CYS A 7 3.92 -2.70 -7.41
N ASP A 8 3.55 -1.97 -8.48
CA ASP A 8 3.53 -0.50 -8.51
C ASP A 8 2.55 0.05 -7.45
N LEU A 9 1.35 -0.55 -7.33
CA LEU A 9 0.39 -0.14 -6.30
C LEU A 9 0.94 -0.33 -4.89
N ARG A 10 1.61 -1.45 -4.61
CA ARG A 10 2.23 -1.69 -3.30
C ARG A 10 3.32 -0.66 -3.03
N HIS A 11 4.16 -0.38 -4.02
CA HIS A 11 5.26 0.57 -3.86
C HIS A 11 4.74 1.98 -3.56
N ARG A 12 3.72 2.45 -4.29
CA ARG A 12 3.08 3.75 -4.02
C ARG A 12 2.40 3.84 -2.65
N VAL A 13 1.83 2.72 -2.17
CA VAL A 13 1.26 2.66 -0.83
C VAL A 13 2.34 2.76 0.23
N LEU A 14 3.45 2.01 0.09
CA LEU A 14 4.57 2.06 1.02
C LEU A 14 5.26 3.42 1.00
N ASP A 15 5.51 4.01 -0.17
CA ASP A 15 6.11 5.33 -0.34
C ASP A 15 5.25 6.44 0.31
N ALA A 16 3.91 6.36 0.15
CA ALA A 16 3.01 7.27 0.85
C ALA A 16 3.07 7.10 2.38
N ILE A 17 3.20 5.87 2.86
CA ILE A 17 3.29 5.59 4.30
C ILE A 17 4.63 6.06 4.87
N ASP A 18 5.73 5.82 4.15
CA ASP A 18 7.07 6.30 4.48
C ASP A 18 7.15 7.83 4.52
N GLY A 19 6.45 8.49 3.58
CA GLY A 19 6.20 9.94 3.59
C GLY A 19 5.32 10.45 4.75
N GLY A 20 4.95 9.60 5.70
CA GLY A 20 4.24 9.97 6.93
C GLY A 20 2.71 9.79 6.89
N LEU A 21 2.13 9.21 5.83
CA LEU A 21 0.73 8.80 5.90
C LEU A 21 0.56 7.58 6.79
N SER A 22 -0.42 7.62 7.69
CA SER A 22 -0.86 6.40 8.37
C SER A 22 -1.37 5.37 7.36
N THR A 23 -1.11 4.09 7.62
CA THR A 23 -1.55 2.95 6.79
C THR A 23 -3.05 2.99 6.47
N HIS A 24 -3.86 3.49 7.39
CA HIS A 24 -5.31 3.67 7.22
C HIS A 24 -5.67 4.75 6.18
N LYS A 25 -4.94 5.87 6.18
CA LYS A 25 -5.10 6.95 5.18
C LYS A 25 -4.63 6.50 3.81
N ALA A 26 -3.49 5.79 3.75
CA ALA A 26 -3.00 5.21 2.50
C ALA A 26 -4.02 4.21 1.93
N ALA A 27 -4.58 3.33 2.77
CA ALA A 27 -5.61 2.38 2.35
C ALA A 27 -6.83 3.07 1.70
N LYS A 28 -7.34 4.14 2.35
CA LYS A 28 -8.45 4.94 1.82
C LYS A 28 -8.09 5.68 0.52
N ARG A 29 -6.87 6.20 0.40
CA ARG A 29 -6.38 6.93 -0.78
C ARG A 29 -6.23 6.02 -2.00
N PHE A 30 -5.76 4.80 -1.80
CA PHE A 30 -5.51 3.83 -2.87
C PHE A 30 -6.67 2.84 -3.07
N GLY A 31 -7.75 2.95 -2.29
CA GLY A 31 -8.92 2.07 -2.40
C GLY A 31 -8.64 0.61 -2.04
N ILE A 32 -7.64 0.36 -1.18
CA ILE A 32 -7.29 -0.99 -0.72
C ILE A 32 -7.84 -1.25 0.68
N GLY A 33 -8.03 -2.53 1.02
CA GLY A 33 -8.37 -2.92 2.37
C GLY A 33 -7.28 -2.51 3.36
N VAL A 34 -7.68 -1.99 4.52
CA VAL A 34 -6.77 -1.59 5.61
C VAL A 34 -5.87 -2.74 6.03
N ALA A 35 -6.43 -3.94 6.14
CA ALA A 35 -5.68 -5.17 6.44
C ALA A 35 -4.61 -5.47 5.39
N THR A 36 -4.88 -5.16 4.12
CA THR A 36 -3.91 -5.32 3.02
C THR A 36 -2.76 -4.34 3.15
N ALA A 37 -3.05 -3.06 3.43
CA ALA A 37 -2.03 -2.04 3.64
C ALA A 37 -1.15 -2.36 4.86
N VAL A 38 -1.74 -2.80 5.98
CA VAL A 38 -1.00 -3.23 7.18
C VAL A 38 -0.14 -4.46 6.90
N ARG A 39 -0.67 -5.44 6.15
CA ARG A 39 0.11 -6.61 5.75
C ARG A 39 1.31 -6.21 4.90
N TRP A 40 1.16 -5.27 3.97
CA TRP A 40 2.28 -4.82 3.14
C TRP A 40 3.36 -4.14 3.97
N HIS A 41 3.00 -3.21 4.86
CA HIS A 41 3.94 -2.54 5.77
C HIS A 41 4.58 -3.46 6.83
N ARG A 42 4.01 -4.64 7.11
CA ARG A 42 4.61 -5.61 8.04
C ARG A 42 5.54 -6.60 7.36
N VAL A 43 5.31 -6.89 6.08
CA VAL A 43 6.05 -7.91 5.32
C VAL A 43 7.22 -7.30 4.56
N TRP A 44 7.15 -6.01 4.26
CA TRP A 44 8.17 -5.21 3.59
C TRP A 44 8.66 -4.13 4.55
#